data_AF-A0A9E5I0H5-F1
#
_entry.id   AF-A0A9E5I0H5-F1
#
_cell.length_a   1.000
_cell.length_b   1.000
_cell.length_c   1.000
_cell.angle_alpha   90.00
_cell.angle_beta   90.00
_cell.angle_gamma   90.00
#
_symmetry.space_group_name_H-M   'P 1'
#
loop_
_entity.id
_entity.type
_entity.pdbx_description
1 polymer ?
#
loop_
_entity_poly.entity_id
_entity_poly.type
_entity_poly.pdbx_seq_one_letter_code
_entity_poly.pdbx_strand_id
1 'polypeptide(L)' 'MPSQNTQWYKDVRLVQLLDDMRQRNLAFMAKCYFCNQKSEGIKAIGYQLFPVCPNHDSLNSDINAMLESQTSFEE' A
#
# COMPACT_ATOMS: atom_id res chain seq x y z
N MET A 1 10.05 23.42 -20.60
CA MET A 1 10.58 22.35 -19.74
C MET A 1 10.28 22.72 -18.30
N PRO A 2 9.71 21.83 -17.46
CA PRO A 2 9.49 22.17 -16.06
C PRO A 2 10.86 22.41 -15.42
N SER A 3 11.08 23.62 -14.90
CA SER A 3 12.31 23.99 -14.20
C SER A 3 12.37 23.21 -12.89
N GLN A 4 13.09 22.09 -12.88
CA GLN A 4 13.36 21.35 -11.65
C GLN A 4 14.32 22.18 -10.81
N ASN A 5 13.78 22.86 -9.79
CA ASN A 5 14.59 23.52 -8.77
C ASN A 5 15.42 22.46 -8.05
N THR A 6 16.74 22.49 -8.26
CA THR A 6 17.67 21.61 -7.54
C THR A 6 17.86 22.18 -6.14
N GLN A 7 17.31 21.51 -5.13
CA GLN A 7 17.52 21.85 -3.72
C GLN A 7 18.60 20.93 -3.13
N TRP A 8 19.63 21.54 -2.55
CA TRP A 8 20.71 20.83 -1.86
C TRP A 8 20.31 20.58 -0.41
N TYR A 9 20.17 19.31 -0.05
CA TYR A 9 19.87 18.91 1.32
C TYR A 9 21.16 18.67 2.10
N LYS A 10 21.25 19.22 3.32
CA LYS A 10 22.42 19.04 4.20
C LYS A 10 22.57 17.59 4.68
N ASP A 11 21.45 16.86 4.78
CA ASP A 11 21.43 15.47 5.23
C ASP A 11 21.02 14.55 4.07
N VAL A 12 22.02 14.13 3.29
CA VAL A 12 21.85 13.24 2.13
C VAL A 12 21.29 11.88 2.55
N ARG A 13 21.63 11.39 3.75
CA ARG A 13 21.18 10.08 4.25
C ARG A 13 19.69 10.09 4.57
N LEU A 14 19.20 11.15 5.23
CA LEU A 14 17.78 11.31 5.48
C LEU A 14 16.99 11.36 4.17
N VAL A 15 17.48 12.10 3.17
CA VAL A 15 16.80 12.18 1.86
C VAL A 15 16.76 10.84 1.15
N GLN A 16 17.86 10.09 1.15
CA GLN A 16 17.90 8.73 0.60
C GLN A 16 16.90 7.81 1.30
N LEU A 17 16.85 7.84 2.63
CA LEU A 17 15.90 7.04 3.41
C LEU A 17 14.44 7.40 3.07
N LEU A 18 14.14 8.69 2.95
CA LEU A 18 12.80 9.15 2.56
C LEU A 18 12.44 8.73 1.13
N ASP A 19 13.38 8.76 0.19
CA ASP A 19 13.13 8.27 -1.17
C ASP A 19 12.93 6.75 -1.20
N ASP A 20 13.71 5.98 -0.44
CA ASP A 20 13.53 4.53 -0.29
C ASP A 20 12.14 4.20 0.28
N MET A 21 11.70 4.92 1.31
CA MET A 21 10.35 4.78 1.87
C MET A 21 9.28 5.14 0.83
N ARG A 22 9.48 6.21 0.06
CA ARG A 22 8.56 6.61 -1.02
C ARG A 22 8.45 5.53 -2.09
N GLN A 23 9.58 4.96 -2.54
CA GLN A 23 9.59 3.90 -3.54
C GLN A 23 8.86 2.64 -3.04
N ARG A 24 9.08 2.24 -1.79
CA ARG A 24 8.37 1.11 -1.17
C ARG A 24 6.87 1.36 -1.06
N ASN A 25 6.46 2.56 -0.67
CA ASN A 25 5.04 2.92 -0.60
C ASN A 25 4.37 2.91 -1.99
N LEU A 26 5.05 3.42 -3.01
CA LEU A 26 4.56 3.37 -4.39
C LEU A 26 4.39 1.93 -4.88
N ALA A 27 5.37 1.06 -4.59
CA ALA A 27 5.29 -0.35 -4.94
C ALA A 27 4.13 -1.06 -4.20
N PHE A 28 3.96 -0.77 -2.91
CA PHE A 28 2.85 -1.26 -2.11
C PHE A 28 1.50 -0.83 -2.70
N MET A 29 1.34 0.45 -3.07
CA MET A 29 0.09 0.97 -3.63
C MET A 29 -0.18 0.59 -5.09
N ALA A 30 0.76 -0.06 -5.79
CA ALA A 30 0.65 -0.32 -7.22
C ALA A 30 -0.38 -1.42 -7.56
N LYS A 31 -0.56 -2.40 -6.68
CA LYS A 31 -1.39 -3.59 -6.93
C LYS A 31 -2.38 -3.82 -5.80
N CYS A 32 -3.60 -4.18 -6.15
CA CYS A 32 -4.63 -4.62 -5.23
C CYS A 32 -4.18 -5.93 -4.57
N TYR A 33 -4.27 -5.99 -3.24
CA TYR A 33 -3.90 -7.16 -2.45
C TYR A 33 -4.71 -8.41 -2.82
N PHE A 34 -6.00 -8.24 -3.15
CA PHE A 34 -6.92 -9.36 -3.35
C PHE A 34 -6.89 -9.97 -4.76
N CYS A 35 -6.65 -9.15 -5.78
CA CYS A 35 -6.77 -9.60 -7.18
C CYS A 35 -5.58 -9.22 -8.07
N ASN A 36 -4.53 -8.63 -7.52
CA ASN A 36 -3.33 -8.19 -8.24
C ASN A 36 -3.56 -7.18 -9.39
N GLN A 37 -4.78 -6.67 -9.56
CA GLN A 37 -5.08 -5.58 -10.50
C GLN A 37 -4.47 -4.27 -10.00
N LYS A 38 -4.50 -3.22 -10.84
CA LYS A 38 -4.07 -1.88 -10.43
C LYS A 38 -4.85 -1.44 -9.18
N SER A 39 -4.13 -1.02 -8.15
CA SER A 39 -4.74 -0.44 -6.95
C SER A 39 -5.07 1.04 -7.19
N GLU A 40 -6.20 1.48 -6.65
CA GLU A 40 -6.72 2.84 -6.75
C GLU A 40 -6.96 3.47 -5.37
N GLY A 41 -6.86 2.70 -4.29
CA GLY A 41 -7.06 3.17 -2.93
C GLY A 41 -6.38 2.30 -1.86
N ILE A 42 -6.48 2.72 -0.60
CA ILE A 42 -6.02 1.97 0.56
C ILE A 42 -7.20 1.76 1.50
N LYS A 43 -7.38 0.52 1.95
CA LYS A 43 -8.37 0.13 2.95
C LYS A 43 -7.66 -0.29 4.24
N ALA A 44 -8.20 0.14 5.38
CA ALA A 44 -7.79 -0.36 6.68
C ALA A 44 -8.67 -1.53 7.09
N ILE A 45 -8.06 -2.67 7.45
CA ILE A 45 -8.75 -3.84 7.99
C ILE A 45 -8.04 -4.19 9.30
N GLY A 46 -8.73 -4.01 10.43
CA GLY A 46 -8.11 -4.05 11.75
C GLY A 46 -7.01 -2.98 11.89
N TYR A 47 -5.79 -3.42 12.20
CA TYR A 47 -4.60 -2.57 12.31
C TYR A 47 -3.69 -2.59 11.06
N GLN A 48 -4.13 -3.26 9.99
CA GLN A 48 -3.35 -3.42 8.77
C GLN A 48 -3.95 -2.61 7.62
N LEU A 49 -3.08 -2.10 6.75
CA LEU A 49 -3.45 -1.37 5.54
C LEU A 49 -3.30 -2.30 4.33
N PHE A 50 -4.25 -2.21 3.41
CA PHE A 50 -4.28 -3.02 2.20
C PHE A 50 -4.55 -2.13 0.98
N PRO A 51 -3.73 -2.22 -0.08
CA PRO A 51 -4.03 -1.57 -1.36
C PRO A 51 -5.18 -2.30 -2.04
N VAL A 52 -6.17 -1.57 -2.55
CA VAL A 52 -7.41 -2.13 -3.13
C VAL A 52 -7.75 -1.48 -4.47
N CYS A 53 -8.42 -2.23 -5.34
CA CYS A 53 -9.02 -1.71 -6.57
C CYS A 53 -10.53 -1.44 -6.36
N PRO A 54 -11.21 -0.72 -7.27
CA PRO A 54 -12.64 -0.38 -7.12
C PRO A 54 -13.54 -1.59 -6.89
N ASN A 55 -13.19 -2.74 -7.48
CA ASN A 55 -13.95 -3.99 -7.33
C ASN A 55 -13.87 -4.59 -5.91
N HIS A 56 -12.86 -4.20 -5.11
CA HIS A 56 -12.66 -4.66 -3.73
C HIS A 56 -12.70 -3.51 -2.72
N ASP A 57 -13.14 -2.33 -3.16
CA ASP A 57 -13.29 -1.15 -2.30
C ASP A 57 -14.54 -1.32 -1.41
N SER A 58 -15.67 -1.67 -2.05
CA SER A 58 -16.94 -1.96 -1.39
C SER A 58 -17.13 -3.46 -1.15
N LEU A 59 -17.04 -3.88 0.11
CA LEU A 59 -17.84 -4.94 0.79
C LEU A 59 -17.08 -5.38 2.04
N ASN A 60 -17.59 -4.97 3.20
CA ASN A 60 -17.15 -5.46 4.51
C ASN A 60 -17.69 -6.89 4.80
N SER A 61 -18.38 -7.55 3.86
CA SER A 61 -18.93 -8.90 4.05
C SER A 61 -17.92 -10.01 3.77
N ASP A 62 -17.13 -9.89 2.70
CA ASP A 62 -16.35 -11.03 2.19
C ASP A 62 -14.97 -11.15 2.86
N ILE A 63 -14.49 -10.05 3.42
CA ILE A 63 -13.15 -9.94 4.02
C ILE A 63 -13.08 -10.60 5.41
N ASN A 64 -14.14 -10.48 6.22
CA ASN A 64 -14.19 -11.18 7.51
C ASN A 64 -14.20 -12.71 7.32
N ALA A 65 -14.92 -13.20 6.30
CA ALA A 65 -14.93 -14.62 5.94
C ALA A 65 -13.54 -15.13 5.45
N MET A 66 -12.80 -14.31 4.70
CA MET A 66 -11.43 -14.67 4.27
C MET A 66 -10.42 -14.64 5.43
N LEU A 67 -10.53 -13.69 6.37
CA LEU A 67 -9.64 -13.62 7.53
C LEU A 67 -9.87 -14.78 8.51
N GLU A 68 -11.13 -15.17 8.76
CA GLU A 68 -11.47 -16.35 9.57
C GLU A 68 -10.88 -17.64 8.97
N SER A 69 -10.81 -17.74 7.64
CA SER A 69 -10.22 -18.89 6.94
C SER A 69 -8.68 -18.95 6.99
N GLN A 70 -8.01 -17.84 7.30
CA GLN A 70 -6.54 -17.80 7.43
C GLN A 70 -6.08 -18.08 8.86
N THR A 71 -6.91 -17.80 9.86
CA THR A 71 -6.60 -18.07 11.27
C THR A 71 -6.86 -19.53 11.70
N SER A 72 -7.53 -20.34 10.87
CA SER A 72 -7.84 -21.74 11.19
C SER A 72 -6.76 -22.75 10.77
N PHE A 73 -5.57 -22.29 10.34
CA PHE A 73 -4.44 -23.15 9.96
C PHE A 73 -3.32 -23.23 11.02
N GLU A 74 -3.48 -22.55 12.17
CA GLU A 74 -2.60 -22.70 13.34
C GLU A 74 -3.31 -23.50 14.44
N GLU A 75 -3.42 -24.82 14.26
CA GLU A 75 -3.62 -25.81 15.34
C GLU A 75 -2.49 -26.85 15.32
#